data_AF-A0AAV0XWF8-F1
#
_entry.id   AF-A0AAV0XWF8-F1
#
_cell.length_a   1.000
_cell.length_b   1.000
_cell.length_c   1.000
_cell.angle_alpha   90.00
_cell.angle_beta   90.00
_cell.angle_gamma   90.00
#
_symmetry.space_group_name_H-M   'P 1'
#
loop_
_entity.id
_entity.type
_entity.pdbx_description
1 polymer ?
#
loop_
_entity_poly.entity_id
_entity_poly.type
_entity_poly.pdbx_seq_one_letter_code
_entity_poly.pdbx_strand_id
1 'polypeptide(L)'
;MSTTFNRDPNYWDTLALNELFETTNSYQNFNIIKCLSSYNAALSIVDTDEMWDKYFITMIKILSDAGITEFHKINLIKESIHCAHKKNKLKPNHYIHLIYNSKGSLTLDILDWAFEAYPNDSLILEVNIKFKLSERDELIAYELFKENANKCSSTLWLIIIEYFSNKPQIWHIFNMAFGDKSVCSDNVKPKVANEYLLWLSKNKSLNDARNAYLLLNTNNSCDASLCKTMVTLETGQQIIDVSKIRQHFTLACMQFGKTDIHLWMERIYFELKYGSLQLASTTYHQALTTLNNEESGQFAEIMKAYSTLNTICNP
;
A
#
# COMPACT_ATOMS: atom_id res chain seq x y z
N MET A 1 18.22 11.05 -49.17
CA MET A 1 18.24 10.04 -48.09
C MET A 1 18.39 10.63 -46.69
N SER A 2 18.57 11.96 -46.49
CA SER A 2 18.82 12.55 -45.16
C SER A 2 17.60 13.10 -44.41
N THR A 3 16.39 13.03 -44.97
CA THR A 3 15.18 13.62 -44.34
C THR A 3 14.39 12.66 -43.45
N THR A 4 14.63 11.34 -43.56
CA THR A 4 13.94 10.30 -42.78
C THR A 4 14.59 10.02 -41.44
N PHE A 5 15.93 10.05 -41.35
CA PHE A 5 16.65 9.80 -40.09
C PHE A 5 16.40 10.87 -39.01
N ASN A 6 16.20 12.12 -39.43
CA ASN A 6 15.92 13.23 -38.53
C ASN A 6 14.53 13.12 -37.83
N ARG A 7 13.69 12.17 -38.26
CA ARG A 7 12.36 11.94 -37.67
C ARG A 7 12.32 10.75 -36.70
N ASP A 8 13.42 10.04 -36.50
CA ASP A 8 13.51 8.90 -35.58
C ASP A 8 13.88 9.37 -34.16
N PRO A 9 13.01 9.16 -33.14
CA PRO A 9 13.33 9.48 -31.75
C PRO A 9 14.62 8.83 -31.22
N ASN A 10 14.98 7.63 -31.72
CA ASN A 10 16.17 6.91 -31.26
C ASN A 10 17.47 7.58 -31.71
N TYR A 11 17.47 8.20 -32.88
CA TYR A 11 18.60 8.99 -33.37
C TYR A 11 18.90 10.16 -32.42
N TRP A 12 17.85 10.90 -32.06
CA TRP A 12 17.94 12.07 -31.19
C TRP A 12 18.33 11.72 -29.75
N ASP A 13 17.76 10.64 -29.21
CA ASP A 13 18.11 10.09 -27.89
C ASP A 13 19.57 9.68 -27.83
N THR A 14 20.06 8.96 -28.83
CA THR A 14 21.49 8.60 -28.93
C THR A 14 22.39 9.83 -28.98
N LEU A 15 22.02 10.84 -29.78
CA LEU A 15 22.78 12.08 -29.89
C LEU A 15 22.86 12.81 -28.53
N ALA A 16 21.71 12.99 -27.86
CA ALA A 16 21.65 13.69 -26.59
C ALA A 16 22.39 12.93 -25.46
N LEU A 17 22.33 11.59 -25.45
CA LEU A 17 23.07 10.78 -24.48
C LEU A 17 24.57 10.84 -24.72
N ASN A 18 25.03 10.87 -25.98
CA ASN A 18 26.45 11.05 -26.28
C ASN A 18 26.95 12.39 -25.72
N GLU A 19 26.20 13.48 -25.90
CA GLU A 19 26.55 14.79 -25.33
C GLU A 19 26.60 14.79 -23.81
N LEU A 20 25.75 13.98 -23.16
CA LEU A 20 25.76 13.83 -21.70
C LEU A 20 27.05 13.13 -21.21
N PHE A 21 27.50 12.10 -21.92
CA PHE A 21 28.67 11.28 -21.56
C PHE A 21 29.99 11.70 -22.23
N GLU A 22 30.00 12.81 -22.99
CA GLU A 22 31.21 13.35 -23.60
C GLU A 22 32.31 13.60 -22.54
N THR A 23 33.44 12.89 -22.66
CA THR A 23 34.57 12.91 -21.73
C THR A 23 35.56 14.05 -21.98
N THR A 24 35.29 14.94 -22.93
CA THR A 24 36.08 16.18 -23.09
C THR A 24 36.08 16.96 -21.78
N ASN A 25 37.15 17.72 -21.47
CA ASN A 25 37.39 18.52 -20.23
C ASN A 25 36.33 19.60 -19.89
N SER A 26 35.10 19.43 -20.34
CA SER A 26 33.92 20.20 -20.06
C SER A 26 33.45 19.97 -18.62
N TYR A 27 33.05 21.04 -17.95
CA TYR A 27 32.37 20.97 -16.66
C TYR A 27 31.08 20.16 -16.82
N GLN A 28 30.81 19.19 -15.95
CA GLN A 28 29.64 18.29 -16.04
C GLN A 28 28.30 19.00 -16.28
N ASN A 29 28.12 20.23 -15.78
CA ASN A 29 26.93 21.05 -16.01
C ASN A 29 26.73 21.43 -17.49
N PHE A 30 27.82 21.62 -18.24
CA PHE A 30 27.77 21.96 -19.65
C PHE A 30 27.31 20.78 -20.52
N ASN A 31 27.71 19.56 -20.18
CA ASN A 31 27.21 18.34 -20.83
C ASN A 31 25.70 18.18 -20.63
N ILE A 32 25.18 18.49 -19.43
CA ILE A 32 23.73 18.50 -19.17
C ILE A 32 23.04 19.54 -20.05
N ILE A 33 23.55 20.77 -20.12
CA ILE A 33 22.97 21.83 -20.97
C ILE A 33 22.91 21.39 -22.44
N LYS A 34 23.99 20.81 -22.97
CA LYS A 34 24.02 20.26 -24.33
C LYS A 34 22.96 19.20 -24.53
N CYS A 35 22.96 18.18 -23.66
CA CYS A 35 21.99 17.08 -23.69
C CYS A 35 20.54 17.60 -23.71
N LEU A 36 20.18 18.49 -22.77
CA LEU A 36 18.85 19.11 -22.72
C LEU A 36 18.56 19.94 -24.00
N SER A 37 19.56 20.63 -24.55
CA SER A 37 19.41 21.40 -25.79
C SER A 37 19.15 20.50 -27.00
N SER A 38 19.83 19.35 -27.10
CA SER A 38 19.59 18.35 -28.14
C SER A 38 18.19 17.75 -28.05
N TYR A 39 17.70 17.47 -26.84
CA TYR A 39 16.31 17.06 -26.66
C TYR A 39 15.32 18.15 -27.07
N ASN A 40 15.56 19.41 -26.69
CA ASN A 40 14.69 20.52 -27.10
C ASN A 40 14.70 20.74 -28.62
N ALA A 41 15.86 20.58 -29.27
CA ALA A 41 15.98 20.62 -30.72
C ALA A 41 15.22 19.45 -31.37
N ALA A 42 15.36 18.24 -30.84
CA ALA A 42 14.61 17.06 -31.28
C ALA A 42 13.10 17.30 -31.21
N LEU A 43 12.60 17.85 -30.10
CA LEU A 43 11.18 18.15 -29.90
C LEU A 43 10.64 19.22 -30.85
N SER A 44 11.49 20.08 -31.43
CA SER A 44 11.06 21.00 -32.49
C SER A 44 10.77 20.30 -33.84
N ILE A 45 11.23 19.05 -34.00
CA ILE A 45 11.13 18.26 -35.23
C ILE A 45 10.25 17.02 -35.03
N VAL A 46 10.34 16.37 -33.87
CA VAL A 46 9.72 15.09 -33.52
C VAL A 46 9.01 15.20 -32.16
N ASP A 47 7.98 16.04 -32.08
CA ASP A 47 7.13 16.19 -30.87
C ASP A 47 6.17 14.99 -30.73
N THR A 48 6.72 13.85 -30.34
CA THR A 48 5.99 12.59 -30.13
C THR A 48 6.11 12.15 -28.68
N ASP A 49 5.14 11.36 -28.21
CA ASP A 49 5.18 10.84 -26.84
C ASP A 49 6.40 9.96 -26.59
N GLU A 50 6.86 9.20 -27.60
CA GLU A 50 8.10 8.42 -27.51
C GLU A 50 9.34 9.30 -27.27
N MET A 51 9.42 10.45 -27.95
CA MET A 51 10.53 11.38 -27.76
C MET A 51 10.49 12.01 -26.36
N TRP A 52 9.30 12.33 -25.85
CA TRP A 52 9.12 12.82 -24.49
C TRP A 52 9.46 11.76 -23.43
N ASP A 53 9.09 10.50 -23.65
CA ASP A 53 9.41 9.40 -22.73
C ASP A 53 10.94 9.20 -22.63
N LYS A 54 11.66 9.27 -23.75
CA LYS A 54 13.14 9.23 -23.78
C LYS A 54 13.78 10.41 -23.06
N TYR A 55 13.26 11.61 -23.33
CA TYR A 55 13.72 12.83 -22.65
C TYR A 55 13.49 12.73 -21.14
N PHE A 56 12.32 12.23 -20.75
CA PHE A 56 11.92 12.02 -19.37
C PHE A 56 12.82 11.04 -18.62
N ILE A 57 13.11 9.88 -19.21
CA ILE A 57 14.05 8.91 -18.64
C ILE A 57 15.42 9.55 -18.40
N THR A 58 15.90 10.37 -19.34
CA THR A 58 17.17 11.07 -19.18
C THR A 58 17.11 12.11 -18.07
N MET A 59 16.03 12.90 -17.97
CA MET A 59 15.85 13.87 -16.88
C MET A 59 15.88 13.20 -15.50
N ILE A 60 15.20 12.05 -15.34
CA ILE A 60 15.26 11.27 -14.11
C ILE A 60 16.68 10.83 -13.80
N LYS A 61 17.38 10.26 -14.78
CA LYS A 61 18.75 9.77 -14.58
C LYS A 61 19.66 10.88 -14.05
N ILE A 62 19.57 12.07 -14.64
CA ILE A 62 20.35 13.23 -14.18
C ILE A 62 19.93 13.65 -12.77
N LEU A 63 18.63 13.61 -12.42
CA LEU A 63 18.16 13.90 -11.06
C LEU A 63 18.66 12.89 -10.03
N SER A 64 18.61 11.59 -10.36
CA SER A 64 19.07 10.51 -9.47
C SER A 64 20.58 10.58 -9.23
N ASP A 65 21.35 10.97 -10.25
CA ASP A 65 22.80 11.16 -10.15
C ASP A 65 23.19 12.49 -9.48
N ALA A 66 22.25 13.44 -9.37
CA ALA A 66 22.53 14.75 -8.79
C ALA A 66 22.67 14.68 -7.26
N GLY A 67 23.83 15.12 -6.78
CA GLY A 67 24.05 15.33 -5.35
C GLY A 67 23.16 16.44 -4.78
N ILE A 68 22.94 16.43 -3.46
CA ILE A 68 22.10 17.43 -2.75
C ILE A 68 22.61 18.87 -2.96
N THR A 69 23.89 19.05 -3.31
CA THR A 69 24.55 20.35 -3.50
C THR A 69 24.51 20.89 -4.93
N GLU A 70 23.93 20.15 -5.89
CA GLU A 70 23.99 20.50 -7.32
C GLU A 70 22.79 21.34 -7.79
N PHE A 71 22.48 22.42 -7.05
CA PHE A 71 21.34 23.31 -7.27
C PHE A 71 21.18 23.79 -8.74
N HIS A 72 22.29 24.07 -9.42
CA HIS A 72 22.26 24.49 -10.83
C HIS A 72 21.76 23.39 -11.77
N LYS A 73 22.13 22.12 -11.52
CA LYS A 73 21.62 20.98 -12.31
C LYS A 73 20.12 20.80 -12.09
N ILE A 74 19.69 20.92 -10.83
CA ILE A 74 18.28 20.82 -10.44
C ILE A 74 17.44 21.90 -11.14
N ASN A 75 17.91 23.14 -11.22
CA ASN A 75 17.20 24.22 -11.90
C ASN A 75 17.05 24.00 -13.41
N LEU A 76 18.11 23.55 -14.09
CA LEU A 76 18.07 23.25 -15.53
C LEU A 76 17.04 22.16 -15.86
N ILE A 77 16.97 21.12 -15.01
CA ILE A 77 16.01 20.03 -15.19
C ILE A 77 14.60 20.50 -14.83
N LYS A 78 14.45 21.34 -13.79
CA LYS A 78 13.16 21.90 -13.38
C LYS A 78 12.45 22.61 -14.53
N GLU A 79 13.17 23.44 -15.29
CA GLU A 79 12.60 24.14 -16.46
C GLU A 79 12.10 23.17 -17.53
N SER A 80 12.87 22.11 -17.78
CA SER A 80 12.54 21.07 -18.76
C SER A 80 11.28 20.28 -18.34
N ILE A 81 11.18 19.92 -17.05
CA ILE A 81 9.99 19.26 -16.48
C ILE A 81 8.77 20.18 -16.56
N HIS A 82 8.92 21.45 -16.20
CA HIS A 82 7.84 22.42 -16.25
C HIS A 82 7.32 22.61 -17.69
N CYS A 83 8.22 22.63 -18.68
CA CYS A 83 7.85 22.67 -20.09
C CYS A 83 7.03 21.42 -20.49
N ALA A 84 7.47 20.22 -20.07
CA ALA A 84 6.74 18.97 -20.31
C ALA A 84 5.33 18.99 -19.67
N HIS A 85 5.22 19.51 -18.44
CA HIS A 85 3.94 19.71 -17.76
C HIS A 85 3.03 20.67 -18.55
N LYS A 86 3.51 21.85 -18.93
CA LYS A 86 2.70 22.85 -19.66
C LYS A 86 2.28 22.38 -21.06
N LYS A 87 3.00 21.43 -21.64
CA LYS A 87 2.64 20.76 -22.89
C LYS A 87 1.73 19.53 -22.72
N ASN A 88 1.30 19.21 -21.49
CA ASN A 88 0.49 18.03 -21.15
C ASN A 88 1.13 16.69 -21.59
N LYS A 89 2.46 16.59 -21.49
CA LYS A 89 3.22 15.39 -21.89
C LYS A 89 3.55 14.46 -20.74
N LEU A 90 3.38 14.92 -19.51
CA LEU A 90 3.59 14.11 -18.32
C LEU A 90 2.32 13.33 -17.95
N LYS A 91 2.47 12.02 -17.74
CA LYS A 91 1.43 11.09 -17.27
C LYS A 91 1.56 10.89 -15.76
N PRO A 92 0.55 10.35 -15.05
CA PRO A 92 0.63 10.16 -13.60
C PRO A 92 1.90 9.41 -13.13
N ASN A 93 2.25 8.31 -13.81
CA ASN A 93 3.48 7.56 -13.50
C ASN A 93 4.76 8.39 -13.68
N HIS A 94 4.78 9.34 -14.62
CA HIS A 94 5.92 10.25 -14.80
C HIS A 94 6.07 11.17 -13.59
N TYR A 95 4.97 11.80 -13.14
CA TYR A 95 4.99 12.64 -11.95
C TYR A 95 5.45 11.87 -10.71
N ILE A 96 4.90 10.67 -10.48
CA ILE A 96 5.27 9.84 -9.35
C ILE A 96 6.76 9.52 -9.36
N HIS A 97 7.32 9.15 -10.51
CA HIS A 97 8.74 8.83 -10.61
C HIS A 97 9.62 10.06 -10.36
N LEU A 98 9.22 11.24 -10.84
CA LEU A 98 9.93 12.48 -10.54
C LEU A 98 9.86 12.86 -9.06
N ILE A 99 8.72 12.68 -8.41
CA ILE A 99 8.55 12.97 -6.98
C ILE A 99 9.52 12.12 -6.15
N TYR A 100 9.63 10.82 -6.45
CA TYR A 100 10.54 9.93 -5.72
C TYR A 100 12.04 10.18 -5.98
N ASN A 101 12.39 10.83 -7.11
CA ASN A 101 13.79 11.12 -7.46
C ASN A 101 14.19 12.58 -7.26
N SER A 102 13.25 13.44 -6.85
CA SER A 102 13.52 14.85 -6.54
C SER A 102 13.69 15.06 -5.05
N LYS A 103 14.23 16.22 -4.66
CA LYS A 103 14.40 16.63 -3.27
C LYS A 103 14.06 18.10 -3.08
N GLY A 104 13.66 18.45 -1.86
CA GLY A 104 13.44 19.84 -1.45
C GLY A 104 12.34 20.55 -2.25
N SER A 105 12.59 21.80 -2.63
CA SER A 105 11.60 22.64 -3.32
C SER A 105 11.12 22.06 -4.65
N LEU A 106 12.00 21.38 -5.40
CA LEU A 106 11.62 20.77 -6.68
C LEU A 106 10.49 19.74 -6.48
N THR A 107 10.55 18.94 -5.41
CA THR A 107 9.51 17.94 -5.14
C THR A 107 8.15 18.58 -4.89
N LEU A 108 8.14 19.73 -4.19
CA LEU A 108 6.92 20.51 -3.97
C LEU A 108 6.35 21.05 -5.28
N ASP A 109 7.18 21.64 -6.13
CA ASP A 109 6.74 22.14 -7.43
C ASP A 109 6.12 21.02 -8.29
N ILE A 110 6.77 19.85 -8.32
CA ILE A 110 6.32 18.70 -9.12
C ILE A 110 5.01 18.13 -8.56
N LEU A 111 4.84 18.11 -7.23
CA LEU A 111 3.58 17.72 -6.59
C LEU A 111 2.44 18.67 -6.97
N ASP A 112 2.69 19.98 -6.91
CA ASP A 112 1.69 20.98 -7.28
C ASP A 112 1.29 20.84 -8.76
N TRP A 113 2.26 20.63 -9.66
CA TRP A 113 2.00 20.37 -11.08
C TRP A 113 1.25 19.06 -11.32
N ALA A 114 1.57 18.00 -10.57
CA ALA A 114 0.89 16.72 -10.67
C ALA A 114 -0.58 16.84 -10.26
N PHE A 115 -0.84 17.57 -9.16
CA PHE A 115 -2.19 17.78 -8.65
C PHE A 115 -3.00 18.74 -9.53
N GLU A 116 -2.37 19.75 -10.14
CA GLU A 116 -2.99 20.62 -11.16
C GLU A 116 -3.44 19.79 -12.39
N ALA A 117 -2.57 18.91 -12.89
CA ALA A 117 -2.85 18.13 -14.09
C ALA A 117 -3.82 16.96 -13.86
N TYR A 118 -3.74 16.31 -12.68
CA TYR A 118 -4.50 15.09 -12.38
C TYR A 118 -5.10 15.12 -10.95
N PRO A 119 -6.01 16.05 -10.65
CA PRO A 119 -6.56 16.24 -9.30
C PRO A 119 -7.38 15.05 -8.79
N ASN A 120 -7.83 14.16 -9.69
CA ASN A 120 -8.63 12.99 -9.37
C ASN A 120 -7.87 11.66 -9.41
N ASP A 121 -6.57 11.69 -9.75
CA ASP A 121 -5.75 10.48 -9.78
C ASP A 121 -5.43 10.03 -8.35
N SER A 122 -5.81 8.79 -8.02
CA SER A 122 -5.65 8.26 -6.66
C SER A 122 -4.18 8.12 -6.28
N LEU A 123 -3.30 7.74 -7.20
CA LEU A 123 -1.89 7.55 -6.89
C LEU A 123 -1.19 8.88 -6.61
N ILE A 124 -1.47 9.92 -7.39
CA ILE A 124 -0.95 11.27 -7.15
C ILE A 124 -1.42 11.80 -5.80
N LEU A 125 -2.72 11.64 -5.50
CA LEU A 125 -3.28 12.01 -4.20
C LEU A 125 -2.55 11.29 -3.06
N GLU A 126 -2.36 9.97 -3.16
CA GLU A 126 -1.67 9.21 -2.11
C GLU A 126 -0.23 9.65 -1.90
N VAL A 127 0.50 9.91 -2.98
CA VAL A 127 1.88 10.41 -2.91
C VAL A 127 1.92 11.78 -2.24
N ASN A 128 0.98 12.67 -2.57
CA ASN A 128 0.87 13.99 -1.93
C ASN A 128 0.62 13.86 -0.41
N ILE A 129 -0.34 13.03 0.00
CA ILE A 129 -0.62 12.79 1.42
C ILE A 129 0.62 12.25 2.14
N LYS A 130 1.29 11.23 1.59
CA LYS A 130 2.52 10.65 2.16
C LYS A 130 3.63 11.69 2.31
N PHE A 131 3.80 12.55 1.31
CA PHE A 131 4.80 13.62 1.34
C PHE A 131 4.49 14.67 2.43
N LYS A 132 3.22 15.08 2.57
CA LYS A 132 2.82 16.03 3.62
C LYS A 132 3.02 15.45 5.03
N LEU A 133 2.85 14.14 5.20
CA LEU A 133 3.19 13.47 6.47
C LEU A 133 4.70 13.50 6.77
N SER A 134 5.57 13.34 5.76
CA SER A 134 7.02 13.37 5.96
C SER A 134 7.56 14.75 6.29
N GLU A 135 6.99 15.81 5.70
CA GLU A 135 7.36 17.21 5.97
C GLU A 135 6.76 17.76 7.27
N ARG A 136 6.01 16.95 8.02
CA ARG A 136 5.30 17.34 9.26
C ARG A 136 4.15 18.33 9.05
N ASP A 137 3.63 18.43 7.83
CA ASP A 137 2.38 19.14 7.50
C ASP A 137 1.16 18.25 7.79
N GLU A 138 1.10 17.68 9.00
CA GLU A 138 0.16 16.61 9.34
C GLU A 138 -1.31 17.01 9.24
N LEU A 139 -1.64 18.28 9.51
CA LEU A 139 -3.01 18.79 9.40
C LEU A 139 -3.48 18.84 7.95
N ILE A 140 -2.60 19.24 7.02
CA ILE A 140 -2.89 19.28 5.59
C ILE A 140 -3.05 17.85 5.08
N ALA A 141 -2.13 16.95 5.45
CA ALA A 141 -2.21 15.54 5.08
C ALA A 141 -3.53 14.91 5.55
N TYR A 142 -3.93 15.20 6.79
CA TYR A 142 -5.15 14.68 7.39
C TYR A 142 -6.42 15.19 6.69
N GLU A 143 -6.53 16.49 6.39
CA GLU A 143 -7.71 17.01 5.69
C GLU A 143 -7.78 16.49 4.25
N LEU A 144 -6.65 16.42 3.53
CA LEU A 144 -6.60 15.81 2.19
C LEU A 144 -7.05 14.34 2.21
N PHE A 145 -6.59 13.57 3.20
CA PHE A 145 -7.01 12.19 3.40
C PHE A 145 -8.50 12.10 3.69
N LYS A 146 -9.01 12.89 4.63
CA LYS A 146 -10.42 12.90 5.05
C LYS A 146 -11.36 13.23 3.89
N GLU A 147 -11.02 14.18 3.04
CA GLU A 147 -11.81 14.57 1.87
C GLU A 147 -11.84 13.48 0.78
N ASN A 148 -10.82 12.62 0.73
CA ASN A 148 -10.64 11.65 -0.33
C ASN A 148 -10.56 10.19 0.16
N ALA A 149 -10.98 9.93 1.39
CA ALA A 149 -10.77 8.65 2.08
C ALA A 149 -11.36 7.45 1.32
N ASN A 150 -12.42 7.67 0.53
CA ASN A 150 -13.07 6.68 -0.32
C ASN A 150 -12.26 6.28 -1.56
N LYS A 151 -11.24 7.05 -1.94
CA LYS A 151 -10.34 6.79 -3.08
C LYS A 151 -8.99 6.21 -2.65
N CYS A 152 -8.68 6.24 -1.36
CA CYS A 152 -7.40 5.83 -0.81
C CYS A 152 -7.29 4.30 -0.75
N SER A 153 -6.12 3.76 -1.13
CA SER A 153 -5.82 2.34 -0.99
C SER A 153 -5.70 1.90 0.46
N SER A 154 -5.82 0.59 0.70
CA SER A 154 -5.57 -0.01 2.01
C SER A 154 -4.18 0.31 2.56
N THR A 155 -3.17 0.42 1.69
CA THR A 155 -1.81 0.77 2.08
C THR A 155 -1.75 2.18 2.65
N LEU A 156 -2.39 3.16 2.01
CA LEU A 156 -2.44 4.51 2.56
C LEU A 156 -3.22 4.54 3.88
N TRP A 157 -4.37 3.87 3.96
CA TRP A 157 -5.13 3.79 5.20
C TRP A 157 -4.30 3.26 6.37
N LEU A 158 -3.50 2.20 6.16
CA LEU A 158 -2.61 1.67 7.19
C LEU A 158 -1.52 2.66 7.60
N ILE A 159 -0.92 3.37 6.64
CA ILE A 159 0.06 4.45 6.93
C ILE A 159 -0.58 5.56 7.78
N ILE A 160 -1.81 5.97 7.44
CA ILE A 160 -2.56 6.96 8.22
C ILE A 160 -2.81 6.45 9.64
N ILE A 161 -3.31 5.23 9.78
CA ILE A 161 -3.58 4.62 11.09
C ILE A 161 -2.31 4.55 11.94
N GLU A 162 -1.20 4.11 11.36
CA GLU A 162 0.10 4.03 12.05
C GLU A 162 0.56 5.41 12.51
N TYR A 163 0.58 6.39 11.60
CA TYR A 163 1.03 7.76 11.89
C TYR A 163 0.21 8.42 12.98
N PHE A 164 -1.12 8.25 12.95
CA PHE A 164 -2.02 8.87 13.90
C PHE A 164 -2.31 8.00 15.14
N SER A 165 -1.73 6.81 15.26
CA SER A 165 -2.05 5.81 16.30
C SER A 165 -2.06 6.34 17.75
N ASN A 166 -1.18 7.30 18.07
CA ASN A 166 -1.08 7.94 19.38
C ASN A 166 -1.56 9.41 19.39
N LYS A 167 -2.30 9.83 18.38
CA LYS A 167 -2.82 11.19 18.21
C LYS A 167 -4.35 11.22 18.34
N PRO A 168 -4.96 12.34 18.76
CA PRO A 168 -6.42 12.44 18.95
C PRO A 168 -7.26 12.10 17.70
N GLN A 169 -6.72 12.32 16.50
CA GLN A 169 -7.39 12.09 15.22
C GLN A 169 -7.71 10.61 14.97
N ILE A 170 -7.03 9.66 15.63
CA ILE A 170 -7.20 8.23 15.40
C ILE A 170 -8.64 7.76 15.58
N TRP A 171 -9.36 8.32 16.55
CA TRP A 171 -10.77 8.01 16.76
C TRP A 171 -11.61 8.38 15.53
N HIS A 172 -11.35 9.55 14.95
CA HIS A 172 -12.07 10.01 13.76
C HIS A 172 -11.71 9.15 12.54
N ILE A 173 -10.43 8.75 12.40
CA ILE A 173 -9.98 7.86 11.32
C ILE A 173 -10.73 6.52 11.39
N PHE A 174 -10.81 5.89 12.57
CA PHE A 174 -11.57 4.66 12.71
C PHE A 174 -13.08 4.86 12.55
N ASN A 175 -13.63 6.01 12.95
CA ASN A 175 -15.03 6.34 12.70
C ASN A 175 -15.32 6.52 11.20
N MET A 176 -14.40 7.08 10.41
CA MET A 176 -14.49 7.12 8.95
C MET A 176 -14.43 5.73 8.32
N ALA A 177 -13.73 4.78 8.95
CA ALA A 177 -13.62 3.41 8.46
C ALA A 177 -14.82 2.52 8.82
N PHE A 178 -15.31 2.62 10.07
CA PHE A 178 -16.24 1.64 10.65
C PHE A 178 -17.49 2.24 11.31
N GLY A 179 -17.62 3.57 11.34
CA GLY A 179 -18.82 4.24 11.87
C GLY A 179 -20.00 4.19 10.89
N ASP A 180 -21.15 4.69 11.35
CA ASP A 180 -22.43 4.65 10.59
C ASP A 180 -22.37 5.35 9.22
N LYS A 181 -21.50 6.37 9.10
CA LYS A 181 -21.25 7.12 7.87
C LYS A 181 -19.88 6.77 7.27
N SER A 182 -19.52 5.48 7.33
CA SER A 182 -18.26 5.00 6.80
C SER A 182 -18.06 5.43 5.34
N VAL A 183 -16.90 6.01 5.07
CA VAL A 183 -16.45 6.41 3.72
C VAL A 183 -15.40 5.45 3.17
N CYS A 184 -14.92 4.51 4.01
CA CYS A 184 -13.95 3.50 3.62
C CYS A 184 -14.59 2.44 2.74
N SER A 185 -13.92 2.09 1.64
CA SER A 185 -14.41 1.11 0.69
C SER A 185 -14.40 -0.32 1.26
N ASP A 186 -15.31 -1.16 0.79
CA ASP A 186 -15.50 -2.51 1.34
C ASP A 186 -14.30 -3.44 1.11
N ASN A 187 -13.49 -3.18 0.08
CA ASN A 187 -12.23 -3.89 -0.13
C ASN A 187 -11.10 -3.48 0.84
N VAL A 188 -11.19 -2.29 1.43
CA VAL A 188 -10.18 -1.78 2.37
C VAL A 188 -10.52 -2.16 3.81
N LYS A 189 -11.80 -2.16 4.20
CA LYS A 189 -12.25 -2.48 5.56
C LYS A 189 -11.60 -3.76 6.14
N PRO A 190 -11.56 -4.91 5.43
CA PRO A 190 -10.92 -6.11 5.96
C PRO A 190 -9.43 -5.91 6.30
N LYS A 191 -8.72 -5.07 5.53
CA LYS A 191 -7.28 -4.84 5.69
C LYS A 191 -6.94 -3.96 6.89
N VAL A 192 -7.88 -3.15 7.36
CA VAL A 192 -7.68 -2.22 8.48
C VAL A 192 -8.45 -2.63 9.75
N ALA A 193 -9.27 -3.68 9.67
CA ALA A 193 -10.09 -4.17 10.78
C ALA A 193 -9.27 -4.67 11.99
N ASN A 194 -8.11 -5.28 11.74
CA ASN A 194 -7.21 -5.73 12.80
C ASN A 194 -6.75 -4.56 13.68
N GLU A 195 -6.29 -3.48 13.06
CA GLU A 195 -5.85 -2.27 13.76
C GLU A 195 -6.99 -1.64 14.57
N TYR A 196 -8.22 -1.72 14.06
CA TYR A 196 -9.39 -1.21 14.78
C TYR A 196 -9.68 -1.99 16.06
N LEU A 197 -9.62 -3.34 16.02
CA LEU A 197 -9.81 -4.16 17.23
C LEU A 197 -8.70 -3.92 18.26
N LEU A 198 -7.45 -3.83 17.81
CA LEU A 198 -6.32 -3.51 18.67
C LEU A 198 -6.50 -2.14 19.33
N TRP A 199 -6.91 -1.14 18.55
CA TRP A 199 -7.17 0.20 19.07
C TRP A 199 -8.33 0.23 20.08
N LEU A 200 -9.44 -0.46 19.81
CA LEU A 200 -10.57 -0.56 20.74
C LEU A 200 -10.16 -1.21 22.06
N SER A 201 -9.43 -2.34 21.99
CA SER A 201 -8.98 -3.04 23.19
C SER A 201 -8.02 -2.20 24.02
N LYS A 202 -7.15 -1.40 23.38
CA LYS A 202 -6.16 -0.56 24.07
C LYS A 202 -6.77 0.71 24.67
N ASN A 203 -7.70 1.36 23.97
CA ASN A 203 -8.17 2.71 24.31
C ASN A 203 -9.60 2.76 24.87
N LYS A 204 -10.37 1.68 24.75
CA LYS A 204 -11.71 1.56 25.32
C LYS A 204 -11.76 0.36 26.26
N SER A 205 -12.29 -0.77 25.78
CA SER A 205 -12.36 -2.02 26.53
C SER A 205 -12.28 -3.21 25.60
N LEU A 206 -11.89 -4.36 26.15
CA LEU A 206 -11.97 -5.64 25.43
C LEU A 206 -13.40 -5.95 24.98
N ASN A 207 -14.42 -5.51 25.73
CA ASN A 207 -15.81 -5.71 25.34
C ASN A 207 -16.20 -4.92 24.10
N ASP A 208 -15.67 -3.70 23.94
CA ASP A 208 -15.85 -2.93 22.71
C ASP A 208 -15.22 -3.64 21.50
N ALA A 209 -14.02 -4.22 21.67
CA ALA A 209 -13.39 -5.02 20.63
C ALA A 209 -14.21 -6.27 20.28
N ARG A 210 -14.77 -6.98 21.27
CA ARG A 210 -15.68 -8.13 21.05
C ARG A 210 -16.93 -7.73 20.26
N ASN A 211 -17.55 -6.61 20.63
CA ASN A 211 -18.75 -6.12 19.94
C ASN A 211 -18.43 -5.72 18.49
N ALA A 212 -17.31 -5.03 18.27
CA ALA A 212 -16.84 -4.69 16.93
C ALA A 212 -16.52 -5.94 16.10
N TYR A 213 -15.84 -6.93 16.67
CA TYR A 213 -15.56 -8.21 16.01
C TYR A 213 -16.85 -8.89 15.52
N LEU A 214 -17.85 -9.00 16.39
CA LEU A 214 -19.15 -9.58 16.04
C LEU A 214 -19.82 -8.82 14.88
N LEU A 215 -19.82 -7.49 14.93
CA LEU A 215 -20.41 -6.64 13.89
C LEU A 215 -19.68 -6.80 12.55
N LEU A 216 -18.35 -6.79 12.56
CA LEU A 216 -17.52 -6.92 11.35
C LEU A 216 -17.70 -8.28 10.69
N ASN A 217 -17.76 -9.35 11.48
CA ASN A 217 -18.02 -10.71 11.00
C ASN A 217 -19.44 -10.81 10.40
N THR A 218 -20.45 -10.25 11.08
CA THR A 218 -21.84 -10.25 10.60
C THR A 218 -22.01 -9.49 9.28
N ASN A 219 -21.28 -8.37 9.11
CA ASN A 219 -21.36 -7.52 7.93
C ASN A 219 -20.38 -7.91 6.81
N ASN A 220 -19.71 -9.06 6.89
CA ASN A 220 -18.69 -9.50 5.92
C ASN A 220 -17.59 -8.45 5.65
N SER A 221 -17.26 -7.63 6.64
CA SER A 221 -16.29 -6.53 6.53
C SER A 221 -14.90 -6.90 7.08
N CYS A 222 -14.59 -8.19 7.13
CA CYS A 222 -13.36 -8.76 7.69
C CYS A 222 -12.84 -9.92 6.85
N ASP A 223 -11.61 -10.35 7.16
CA ASP A 223 -11.05 -11.62 6.73
C ASP A 223 -10.73 -12.51 7.94
N ALA A 224 -10.35 -13.76 7.70
CA ALA A 224 -10.10 -14.75 8.76
C ALA A 224 -9.02 -14.31 9.77
N SER A 225 -8.10 -13.41 9.37
CA SER A 225 -7.07 -12.90 10.27
C SER A 225 -7.64 -12.11 11.45
N LEU A 226 -8.86 -11.57 11.32
CA LEU A 226 -9.53 -10.85 12.39
C LEU A 226 -9.82 -11.74 13.61
N CYS A 227 -10.15 -13.02 13.36
CA CYS A 227 -10.33 -14.00 14.43
C CYS A 227 -9.03 -14.17 15.22
N LYS A 228 -7.90 -14.31 14.54
CA LYS A 228 -6.58 -14.45 15.17
C LYS A 228 -6.24 -13.25 16.06
N THR A 229 -6.54 -12.04 15.59
CA THR A 229 -6.38 -10.81 16.38
C THR A 229 -7.24 -10.86 17.65
N MET A 230 -8.52 -11.20 17.51
CA MET A 230 -9.42 -11.30 18.67
C MET A 230 -8.98 -12.38 19.67
N VAL A 231 -8.57 -13.55 19.19
CA VAL A 231 -8.04 -14.65 20.02
C VAL A 231 -6.76 -14.24 20.75
N THR A 232 -5.88 -13.48 20.09
CA THR A 232 -4.66 -12.94 20.72
C THR A 232 -5.00 -11.98 21.86
N LEU A 233 -5.99 -11.11 21.67
CA LEU A 233 -6.47 -10.19 22.71
C LEU A 233 -7.07 -10.94 23.91
N GLU A 234 -7.84 -12.00 23.68
CA GLU A 234 -8.44 -12.83 24.73
C GLU A 234 -7.41 -13.65 25.51
N THR A 235 -6.46 -14.27 24.80
CA THR A 235 -5.41 -15.08 25.43
C THR A 235 -4.36 -14.25 26.17
N GLY A 236 -4.25 -12.96 25.86
CA GLY A 236 -3.43 -12.00 26.58
C GLY A 236 -4.02 -11.51 27.91
N GLN A 237 -5.26 -11.88 28.24
CA GLN A 237 -5.88 -11.50 29.52
C GLN A 237 -5.29 -12.30 30.68
N GLN A 238 -5.31 -11.71 31.88
CA GLN A 238 -4.87 -12.40 33.11
C GLN A 238 -5.71 -13.66 33.39
N ILE A 239 -7.00 -13.59 33.11
CA ILE A 239 -7.94 -14.72 33.19
C ILE A 239 -8.45 -14.98 31.78
N ILE A 240 -8.07 -16.14 31.23
CA ILE A 240 -8.46 -16.53 29.88
C ILE A 240 -9.88 -17.08 29.89
N ASP A 241 -10.79 -16.42 29.18
CA ASP A 241 -12.14 -16.90 28.95
C ASP A 241 -12.18 -17.84 27.73
N VAL A 242 -11.99 -19.12 27.99
CA VAL A 242 -12.02 -20.19 26.98
C VAL A 242 -13.36 -20.21 26.22
N SER A 243 -14.47 -19.90 26.88
CA SER A 243 -15.80 -19.88 26.26
C SER A 243 -15.89 -18.78 25.20
N LYS A 244 -15.38 -17.58 25.51
CA LYS A 244 -15.34 -16.47 24.55
C LYS A 244 -14.46 -16.78 23.35
N ILE A 245 -13.29 -17.36 23.56
CA ILE A 245 -12.41 -17.75 22.45
C ILE A 245 -13.09 -18.76 21.52
N ARG A 246 -13.79 -19.75 22.08
CA ARG A 246 -14.59 -20.70 21.28
C ARG A 246 -15.68 -20.02 20.45
N GLN A 247 -16.34 -19.00 21.00
CA GLN A 247 -17.33 -18.21 20.28
C GLN A 247 -16.68 -17.50 19.08
N HIS A 248 -15.50 -16.90 19.25
CA HIS A 248 -14.80 -16.21 18.17
C HIS A 248 -14.42 -17.15 17.03
N PHE A 249 -13.84 -18.31 17.36
CA PHE A 249 -13.52 -19.35 16.38
C PHE A 249 -14.77 -19.89 15.68
N THR A 250 -15.87 -20.08 16.42
CA THR A 250 -17.13 -20.57 15.83
C THR A 250 -17.65 -19.60 14.78
N LEU A 251 -17.68 -18.30 15.10
CA LEU A 251 -18.09 -17.25 14.16
C LEU A 251 -17.19 -17.20 12.92
N ALA A 252 -15.88 -17.29 13.10
CA ALA A 252 -14.93 -17.30 11.99
C ALA A 252 -15.09 -18.55 11.11
N CYS A 253 -15.22 -19.74 11.71
CA CYS A 253 -15.40 -21.00 10.97
C CYS A 253 -16.72 -21.01 10.18
N MET A 254 -17.78 -20.39 10.71
CA MET A 254 -19.05 -20.24 9.97
C MET A 254 -18.88 -19.42 8.68
N GLN A 255 -18.01 -18.40 8.70
CA GLN A 255 -17.82 -17.49 7.57
C GLN A 255 -16.73 -17.98 6.59
N PHE A 256 -15.61 -18.48 7.12
CA PHE A 256 -14.40 -18.79 6.34
C PHE A 256 -14.02 -20.27 6.34
N GLY A 257 -14.69 -21.11 7.13
CA GLY A 257 -14.30 -22.50 7.37
C GLY A 257 -14.48 -23.46 6.18
N LYS A 258 -15.02 -23.01 5.05
CA LYS A 258 -15.07 -23.81 3.82
C LYS A 258 -13.74 -23.85 3.08
N THR A 259 -12.94 -22.80 3.20
CA THR A 259 -11.70 -22.59 2.42
C THR A 259 -10.48 -22.37 3.29
N ASP A 260 -10.64 -22.00 4.57
CA ASP A 260 -9.52 -21.68 5.44
C ASP A 260 -9.10 -22.87 6.32
N ILE A 261 -8.12 -23.62 5.84
CA ILE A 261 -7.50 -24.74 6.59
C ILE A 261 -6.80 -24.25 7.86
N HIS A 262 -6.10 -23.11 7.77
CA HIS A 262 -5.32 -22.58 8.88
C HIS A 262 -6.20 -22.20 10.06
N LEU A 263 -7.38 -21.64 9.80
CA LEU A 263 -8.37 -21.31 10.83
C LEU A 263 -8.80 -22.56 11.64
N TRP A 264 -9.04 -23.69 10.98
CA TRP A 264 -9.35 -24.95 11.67
C TRP A 264 -8.18 -25.46 12.49
N MET A 265 -6.96 -25.40 11.94
CA MET A 265 -5.75 -25.79 12.68
C MET A 265 -5.56 -24.92 13.92
N GLU A 266 -5.69 -23.60 13.81
CA GLU A 266 -5.59 -22.67 14.95
C GLU A 266 -6.61 -22.99 16.03
N ARG A 267 -7.86 -23.33 15.66
CA ARG A 267 -8.89 -23.75 16.61
C ARG A 267 -8.54 -25.07 17.32
N ILE A 268 -8.00 -26.05 16.60
CA ILE A 268 -7.54 -27.33 17.19
C ILE A 268 -6.40 -27.08 18.17
N TYR A 269 -5.38 -26.30 17.78
CA TYR A 269 -4.27 -25.95 18.66
C TYR A 269 -4.74 -25.22 19.91
N PHE A 270 -5.73 -24.32 19.78
CA PHE A 270 -6.35 -23.67 20.92
C PHE A 270 -7.00 -24.68 21.88
N GLU A 271 -7.79 -25.63 21.39
CA GLU A 271 -8.44 -26.64 22.24
C GLU A 271 -7.43 -27.54 22.94
N LEU A 272 -6.30 -27.86 22.30
CA LEU A 272 -5.24 -28.66 22.91
C LEU A 272 -4.49 -27.90 24.01
N LYS A 273 -4.32 -26.59 23.84
CA LYS A 273 -3.52 -25.76 24.76
C LYS A 273 -4.34 -25.26 25.96
N TYR A 274 -5.58 -24.84 25.73
CA TYR A 274 -6.41 -24.16 26.73
C TYR A 274 -7.77 -24.84 26.97
N GLY A 275 -8.15 -25.75 26.09
CA GLY A 275 -9.49 -26.35 26.07
C GLY A 275 -9.48 -27.82 26.48
N SER A 276 -10.12 -28.67 25.66
CA SER A 276 -10.17 -30.11 25.92
C SER A 276 -9.81 -30.93 24.69
N LEU A 277 -9.14 -32.07 24.92
CA LEU A 277 -8.79 -33.05 23.88
C LEU A 277 -10.01 -33.54 23.09
N GLN A 278 -11.14 -33.75 23.76
CA GLN A 278 -12.39 -34.18 23.12
C GLN A 278 -12.93 -33.13 22.13
N LEU A 279 -12.84 -31.84 22.47
CA LEU A 279 -13.24 -30.76 21.57
C LEU A 279 -12.23 -30.56 20.44
N ALA A 280 -10.94 -30.85 20.66
CA ALA A 280 -9.95 -30.87 19.58
C ALA A 280 -10.28 -31.93 18.53
N SER A 281 -10.59 -33.17 18.95
CA SER A 281 -11.04 -34.25 18.06
C SER A 281 -12.37 -33.90 17.36
N THR A 282 -13.35 -33.38 18.10
CA THR A 282 -14.61 -32.90 17.50
C THR A 282 -14.36 -31.83 16.43
N THR A 283 -13.45 -30.88 16.71
CA THR A 283 -13.10 -29.80 15.77
C THR A 283 -12.43 -30.36 14.50
N TYR A 284 -11.57 -31.37 14.64
CA TYR A 284 -10.96 -32.06 13.49
C TYR A 284 -12.01 -32.69 12.57
N HIS A 285 -12.98 -33.42 13.13
CA HIS A 285 -14.05 -34.01 12.32
C HIS A 285 -14.98 -32.94 11.70
N GLN A 286 -15.22 -31.84 12.40
CA GLN A 286 -15.96 -30.70 11.84
C GLN A 286 -15.23 -30.06 10.66
N ALA A 287 -13.91 -29.91 10.75
CA ALA A 287 -13.09 -29.38 9.65
C ALA A 287 -13.20 -30.26 8.39
N LEU A 288 -13.06 -31.59 8.53
CA LEU A 288 -13.18 -32.55 7.42
C LEU A 288 -14.54 -32.53 6.73
N THR A 289 -15.60 -32.15 7.45
CA THR A 289 -16.97 -32.13 6.91
C THR A 289 -17.39 -30.75 6.40
N THR A 290 -16.70 -29.68 6.83
CA THR A 290 -17.05 -28.29 6.46
C THR A 290 -16.17 -27.76 5.34
N LEU A 291 -14.90 -28.15 5.30
CA LEU A 291 -13.98 -27.78 4.22
C LEU A 291 -14.48 -28.33 2.89
N ASN A 292 -14.24 -27.57 1.82
CA ASN A 292 -14.42 -28.06 0.46
C ASN A 292 -13.53 -29.28 0.19
N ASN A 293 -13.87 -30.08 -0.82
CA ASN A 293 -13.23 -31.39 -1.05
C ASN A 293 -11.70 -31.32 -1.18
N GLU A 294 -11.18 -30.31 -1.89
CA GLU A 294 -9.74 -30.15 -2.08
C GLU A 294 -9.05 -29.79 -0.76
N GLU A 295 -9.57 -28.77 -0.07
CA GLU A 295 -9.06 -28.28 1.20
C GLU A 295 -9.17 -29.32 2.32
N SER A 296 -10.24 -30.12 2.33
CA SER A 296 -10.40 -31.24 3.26
C SER A 296 -9.35 -32.32 3.04
N GLY A 297 -9.04 -32.63 1.77
CA GLY A 297 -7.97 -33.57 1.43
C GLY A 297 -6.61 -33.06 1.90
N GLN A 298 -6.30 -31.79 1.62
CA GLN A 298 -5.06 -31.14 2.08
C GLN A 298 -4.98 -31.12 3.62
N PHE A 299 -6.07 -30.75 4.29
CA PHE A 299 -6.13 -30.73 5.76
C PHE A 299 -5.85 -32.11 6.36
N ALA A 300 -6.44 -33.18 5.82
CA ALA A 300 -6.20 -34.54 6.30
C ALA A 300 -4.72 -34.95 6.17
N GLU A 301 -4.07 -34.63 5.05
CA GLU A 301 -2.65 -34.92 4.84
C GLU A 301 -1.75 -34.12 5.78
N ILE A 302 -2.04 -32.82 5.97
CA ILE A 302 -1.32 -31.98 6.95
C ILE A 302 -1.44 -32.59 8.35
N MET A 303 -2.65 -32.95 8.78
CA MET A 303 -2.88 -33.50 10.11
C MET A 303 -2.19 -34.86 10.33
N LYS A 304 -2.11 -35.72 9.31
CA LYS A 304 -1.34 -36.98 9.37
C LYS A 304 0.15 -36.75 9.57
N ALA A 305 0.72 -35.73 8.93
CA ALA A 305 2.14 -35.40 9.08
C ALA A 305 2.48 -34.96 10.52
N TYR A 306 1.50 -34.43 11.26
CA TYR A 306 1.63 -34.15 12.69
C TYR A 306 1.19 -35.36 13.53
N SER A 307 2.09 -36.33 13.72
CA SER A 307 1.83 -37.61 14.41
C SER A 307 1.10 -37.49 15.76
N THR A 308 1.46 -36.51 16.59
CA THR A 308 0.81 -36.26 17.89
C THR A 308 -0.64 -35.78 17.72
N LEU A 309 -0.90 -34.93 16.73
CA LEU A 309 -2.24 -34.40 16.45
C LEU A 309 -3.15 -35.47 15.84
N ASN A 310 -2.62 -36.27 14.92
CA ASN A 310 -3.36 -37.37 14.29
C ASN A 310 -3.84 -38.40 15.33
N THR A 311 -2.97 -38.76 16.27
CA THR A 311 -3.30 -39.75 17.32
C THR A 311 -4.37 -39.23 18.29
N ILE A 312 -4.39 -37.92 18.57
CA ILE A 312 -5.37 -37.29 19.46
C ILE A 312 -6.72 -37.08 18.76
N CYS A 313 -6.68 -36.73 17.48
CA CYS A 313 -7.88 -36.37 16.73
C CYS A 313 -8.58 -37.57 16.08
N ASN A 314 -7.86 -38.69 15.93
CA ASN A 314 -8.33 -39.94 15.32
C ASN A 314 -8.07 -41.13 16.29
N PRO A 315 -8.68 -41.11 17.50
CA PRO A 315 -8.39 -42.07 18.56
C PRO A 315 -8.84 -43.51 18.28
#